data_AF-A0A537RF47-F1
#
_entry.id   AF-A0A537RF47-F1
#
_cell.length_a   1.000
_cell.length_b   1.000
_cell.length_c   1.000
_cell.angle_alpha   90.00
_cell.angle_beta   90.00
_cell.angle_gamma   90.00
#
_symmetry.space_group_name_H-M   'P 1'
#
loop_
_entity.id
_entity.type
_entity.pdbx_description
1 polymer ?
#
loop_
_entity_poly.entity_id
_entity_poly.type
_entity_poly.pdbx_seq_one_letter_code
_entity_poly.pdbx_strand_id
1 'polypeptide(L)'
;ADAPLEIEANIFGRENGFVHVGDPVAIKFDTFPYSQFGMAEGSVRIVSPDSFTAQDEARNPTSAVPVPQTSTEPFYRTRIAIDKVGLHDVPGGFRVIPGMPVTADIKVGKRTVLSYLLGRMMPLAQEGMREP
;
A
#
# COMPACT_ATOMS: atom_id res chain seq x y z
N ALA A 1 12.10 -25.56 -2.91
CA ALA A 1 12.68 -24.28 -2.46
C ALA A 1 11.60 -23.55 -1.68
N ASP A 2 11.69 -23.51 -0.34
CA ASP A 2 10.76 -22.78 0.52
C ASP A 2 11.10 -21.28 0.49
N ALA A 3 10.73 -20.61 -0.60
CA ALA A 3 10.78 -19.15 -0.64
C ALA A 3 9.76 -18.60 0.37
N PRO A 4 10.14 -17.59 1.19
CA PRO A 4 9.20 -16.93 2.08
C PRO A 4 8.05 -16.34 1.24
N LEU A 5 6.82 -16.50 1.72
CA LEU A 5 5.65 -15.99 1.02
C LEU A 5 5.61 -14.46 1.16
N GLU A 6 5.65 -13.77 0.02
CA GLU A 6 5.55 -12.33 -0.07
C GLU A 6 4.31 -11.94 -0.88
N ILE A 7 3.79 -10.75 -0.60
CA ILE A 7 2.68 -10.16 -1.32
C ILE A 7 3.23 -9.02 -2.16
N GLU A 8 2.89 -9.02 -3.44
CA GLU A 8 3.12 -7.90 -4.33
C GLU A 8 1.88 -7.01 -4.34
N ALA A 9 2.07 -5.70 -4.15
CA ALA A 9 1.01 -4.72 -4.18
C ALA A 9 1.43 -3.49 -5.01
N ASN A 10 0.48 -2.90 -5.74
CA ASN A 10 0.67 -1.67 -6.48
C ASN A 10 0.11 -0.49 -5.68
N ILE A 11 0.92 0.56 -5.51
CA ILE A 11 0.57 1.78 -4.78
C ILE A 11 0.50 2.93 -5.78
N PHE A 12 -0.62 3.63 -5.87
CA PHE A 12 -0.73 4.78 -6.75
C PHE A 12 0.14 5.95 -6.27
N GLY A 13 0.73 6.71 -7.19
CA GLY A 13 1.71 7.76 -6.87
C GLY A 13 1.19 8.85 -5.93
N ARG A 14 -0.12 9.14 -5.96
CA ARG A 14 -0.79 10.06 -5.01
C ARG A 14 -0.75 9.57 -3.55
N GLU A 15 -0.58 8.27 -3.33
CA GLU A 15 -0.56 7.61 -2.02
C GLU A 15 0.86 7.26 -1.57
N ASN A 16 1.83 7.19 -2.51
CA ASN A 16 3.20 6.78 -2.24
C ASN A 16 3.97 7.72 -1.29
N GLY A 17 3.64 9.02 -1.26
CA GLY A 17 4.41 10.03 -0.50
C GLY A 17 4.55 9.79 1.01
N PHE A 18 3.86 8.79 1.57
CA PHE A 18 3.90 8.47 3.00
C PHE A 18 4.32 7.01 3.30
N VAL A 19 4.57 6.18 2.29
CA VAL A 19 4.88 4.75 2.45
C VAL A 19 6.38 4.55 2.63
N HIS A 20 6.77 3.83 3.67
CA HIS A 20 8.16 3.53 3.98
C HIS A 20 8.37 2.03 4.24
N VAL A 21 9.61 1.57 4.02
CA VAL A 21 10.02 0.22 4.42
C VAL A 21 9.87 0.08 5.94
N GLY A 22 9.25 -1.03 6.36
CA GLY A 22 8.92 -1.31 7.76
C GLY A 22 7.52 -0.85 8.18
N ASP A 23 6.77 -0.14 7.34
CA ASP A 23 5.41 0.24 7.68
C ASP A 23 4.53 -1.01 7.91
N PRO A 24 3.70 -1.03 8.97
CA PRO A 24 2.85 -2.16 9.24
C PRO A 24 1.70 -2.24 8.24
N VAL A 25 1.41 -3.46 7.79
CA VAL A 25 0.41 -3.75 6.76
C VAL A 25 -0.63 -4.71 7.31
N ALA A 26 -1.90 -4.39 7.09
CA ALA A 26 -3.00 -5.31 7.29
C ALA A 26 -3.35 -5.98 5.96
N ILE A 27 -3.30 -7.30 5.92
CA ILE A 27 -3.51 -8.11 4.72
C ILE A 27 -4.87 -8.80 4.83
N LYS A 28 -5.78 -8.42 3.95
CA LYS A 28 -7.14 -8.97 3.86
C LYS A 28 -7.21 -9.94 2.69
N PHE A 29 -7.72 -11.13 2.92
CA PHE A 29 -7.90 -12.13 1.87
C PHE A 29 -9.28 -11.96 1.24
N ASP A 30 -9.34 -11.79 -0.08
CA ASP A 30 -10.63 -11.56 -0.75
C ASP A 30 -11.53 -12.82 -0.68
N THR A 31 -10.91 -13.98 -0.50
CA THR A 31 -11.60 -15.28 -0.35
C THR A 31 -12.28 -15.45 1.02
N PHE A 32 -11.86 -14.68 2.03
CA PHE A 32 -12.38 -14.77 3.40
C PHE A 32 -12.66 -13.37 3.97
N PRO A 33 -13.94 -13.01 4.17
CA PRO A 33 -14.30 -11.71 4.73
C PRO A 33 -13.59 -11.46 6.07
N TYR A 34 -12.74 -10.43 6.11
CA TYR A 34 -11.90 -10.15 7.28
C TYR A 34 -12.68 -9.86 8.57
N SER A 35 -13.95 -9.42 8.45
CA SER A 35 -14.83 -9.19 9.60
C SER A 35 -15.23 -10.48 10.31
N GLN A 36 -15.16 -11.63 9.64
CA GLN A 36 -15.54 -12.94 10.16
C GLN A 36 -14.35 -13.86 10.38
N PHE A 37 -13.33 -13.79 9.53
CA PHE A 37 -12.20 -14.72 9.55
C PHE A 37 -10.89 -14.06 10.01
N GLY A 38 -10.89 -12.76 10.29
CA GLY A 38 -9.68 -12.02 10.64
C GLY A 38 -8.81 -11.65 9.44
N MET A 39 -7.57 -11.24 9.72
CA MET A 39 -6.63 -10.74 8.71
C MET A 39 -5.22 -11.20 9.03
N ALA A 40 -4.35 -11.16 8.04
CA ALA A 40 -2.91 -11.33 8.27
C ALA A 40 -2.26 -9.96 8.57
N GLU A 41 -1.16 -10.01 9.30
CA GLU A 41 -0.31 -8.87 9.61
C GLU A 41 1.01 -9.04 8.88
N GLY A 42 1.54 -7.94 8.39
CA GLY A 42 2.78 -7.90 7.65
C GLY A 42 3.49 -6.57 7.74
N SER A 43 4.60 -6.46 7.03
CA SER A 43 5.43 -5.27 6.98
C SER A 43 5.93 -5.02 5.56
N VAL A 44 6.02 -3.74 5.19
CA VAL A 44 6.58 -3.34 3.89
C VAL A 44 8.07 -3.72 3.86
N ARG A 45 8.46 -4.57 2.91
CA ARG A 45 9.85 -4.99 2.73
C ARG A 45 10.59 -4.10 1.75
N ILE A 46 9.99 -3.84 0.60
CA ILE A 46 10.62 -3.11 -0.51
C ILE A 46 9.57 -2.22 -1.15
N VAL A 47 9.92 -0.97 -1.38
CA VAL A 47 9.20 -0.07 -2.28
C VAL A 47 10.10 0.17 -3.48
N SER A 48 9.62 -0.16 -4.67
CA SER A 48 10.36 0.05 -5.92
C SER A 48 10.61 1.56 -6.11
N PRO A 49 11.84 1.98 -6.42
CA PRO A 49 12.12 3.38 -6.75
C PRO A 49 11.52 3.78 -8.11
N ASP A 50 11.27 2.78 -8.97
CA ASP A 50 10.73 2.98 -10.31
C ASP A 50 9.22 3.18 -10.27
N SER A 51 8.76 4.19 -11.01
CA SER A 51 7.34 4.42 -11.28
C SER A 51 6.93 3.75 -12.58
N PHE A 52 5.80 3.05 -12.57
CA PHE A 52 5.22 2.37 -13.73
C PHE A 52 3.89 3.01 -14.11
N THR A 53 3.51 2.98 -15.39
CA THR A 53 2.16 3.36 -15.84
C THR A 53 1.40 2.14 -16.37
N ALA A 54 0.08 2.23 -16.48
CA ALA A 54 -0.72 1.14 -17.05
C ALA A 54 -0.31 0.80 -18.51
N GLN A 55 0.19 1.79 -19.26
CA GLN A 55 0.72 1.57 -20.62
C GLN A 55 2.05 0.82 -20.61
N ASP A 56 2.92 1.09 -19.65
CA ASP A 56 4.19 0.35 -19.50
C ASP A 56 3.93 -1.11 -19.17
N GLU A 57 2.96 -1.35 -18.28
CA GLU A 57 2.54 -2.71 -17.91
C GLU A 57 1.86 -3.45 -19.07
N ALA A 58 1.10 -2.73 -19.91
CA ALA A 58 0.50 -3.29 -21.12
C ALA A 58 1.56 -3.72 -22.15
N ARG A 59 2.64 -2.96 -22.27
CA ARG A 59 3.74 -3.23 -23.21
C ARG A 59 4.66 -4.33 -22.71
N ASN A 60 4.89 -4.39 -21.40
CA ASN A 60 5.77 -5.37 -20.79
C ASN A 60 5.25 -5.80 -19.41
N PRO A 61 4.40 -6.84 -19.34
CA PRO A 61 3.77 -7.29 -18.10
C PRO A 61 4.84 -7.87 -17.17
N THR A 62 5.21 -7.08 -16.17
CA THR A 62 6.24 -7.36 -15.17
C THR A 62 5.69 -7.35 -13.74
N SER A 63 4.42 -6.96 -13.54
CA SER A 63 3.69 -7.14 -12.28
C SER A 63 2.71 -8.30 -12.34
N ALA A 64 2.54 -9.00 -11.21
CA ALA A 64 1.49 -10.00 -11.04
C ALA A 64 0.12 -9.39 -10.72
N VAL A 65 0.05 -8.07 -10.47
CA VAL A 65 -1.16 -7.36 -10.07
C VAL A 65 -1.80 -6.68 -11.29
N PRO A 66 -3.08 -6.97 -11.62
CA PRO A 66 -3.76 -6.33 -12.75
C PRO A 66 -3.90 -4.81 -12.55
N VAL A 67 -3.54 -4.04 -13.58
CA VAL A 67 -3.72 -2.57 -13.60
C VAL A 67 -4.72 -2.19 -14.70
N PRO A 68 -5.79 -1.44 -14.37
CA PRO A 68 -6.73 -0.94 -15.36
C PRO A 68 -6.03 -0.08 -16.42
N GLN A 69 -6.23 -0.41 -17.69
CA GLN A 69 -5.60 0.26 -18.84
C GLN A 69 -6.04 1.73 -19.00
N THR A 70 -7.12 2.11 -18.34
CA THR A 70 -7.64 3.49 -18.28
C THR A 70 -6.90 4.36 -17.26
N SER A 71 -6.03 3.77 -16.42
CA SER A 71 -5.28 4.50 -15.40
C SER A 71 -4.05 5.17 -16.02
N THR A 72 -4.06 6.50 -16.08
CA THR A 72 -2.89 7.31 -16.48
C THR A 72 -1.95 7.59 -15.31
N GLU A 73 -2.39 7.30 -14.08
CA GLU A 73 -1.62 7.61 -12.88
C GLU A 73 -0.44 6.63 -12.73
N PRO A 74 0.77 7.14 -12.40
CA PRO A 74 1.90 6.28 -12.10
C PRO A 74 1.63 5.51 -10.82
N PHE A 75 2.14 4.29 -10.74
CA PHE A 75 2.12 3.46 -9.55
C PHE A 75 3.52 2.93 -9.24
N TYR A 76 3.72 2.56 -7.99
CA TYR A 76 4.95 2.01 -7.44
C TYR A 76 4.68 0.60 -6.95
N ARG A 77 5.61 -0.31 -7.21
CA ARG A 77 5.50 -1.69 -6.77
C ARG A 77 6.06 -1.85 -5.37
N THR A 78 5.35 -2.58 -4.54
CA THR A 78 5.76 -2.85 -3.16
C THR A 78 5.70 -4.34 -2.88
N ARG A 79 6.71 -4.83 -2.17
CA ARG A 79 6.71 -6.19 -1.62
C ARG A 79 6.47 -6.13 -0.12
N ILE A 80 5.55 -6.96 0.34
CA ILE A 80 5.11 -7.02 1.73
C ILE A 80 5.42 -8.42 2.26
N ALA A 81 6.13 -8.47 3.39
CA ALA A 81 6.35 -9.70 4.12
C ALA A 81 5.11 -10.04 4.95
N ILE A 82 4.72 -11.31 4.99
CA ILE A 82 3.67 -11.79 5.89
C ILE A 82 4.35 -12.17 7.21
N ASP A 83 4.07 -11.42 8.27
CA ASP A 83 4.68 -11.62 9.58
C ASP A 83 3.85 -12.60 10.42
N LYS A 84 2.52 -12.50 10.35
CA LYS A 84 1.60 -13.35 11.09
C LYS A 84 0.31 -13.57 10.33
N VAL A 85 -0.09 -14.83 10.18
CA VAL A 85 -1.41 -15.19 9.63
C VAL A 85 -2.40 -15.29 10.79
N GLY A 86 -3.22 -14.25 10.98
CA GLY A 86 -4.20 -14.14 12.05
C GLY A 86 -5.60 -14.65 11.68
N LEU A 87 -5.70 -15.58 10.73
CA LEU A 87 -7.00 -16.09 10.28
C LEU A 87 -7.58 -17.10 11.28
N HIS A 88 -8.89 -17.00 11.53
CA HIS A 88 -9.66 -17.91 12.36
C HIS A 88 -10.89 -18.43 11.60
N ASP A 89 -11.49 -19.51 12.11
CA ASP A 89 -12.69 -20.16 11.53
C ASP A 89 -12.54 -20.62 10.07
N VAL A 90 -11.30 -20.72 9.57
CA VAL A 90 -11.00 -21.25 8.23
C VAL A 90 -11.12 -22.77 8.16
N PRO A 91 -11.43 -23.35 6.99
CA PRO A 91 -11.44 -24.80 6.81
C PRO A 91 -10.14 -25.46 7.28
N GLY A 92 -10.26 -26.65 7.87
CA GLY A 92 -9.11 -27.40 8.36
C GLY A 92 -8.05 -27.60 7.28
N GLY A 93 -6.80 -27.23 7.59
CA GLY A 93 -5.68 -27.34 6.65
C GLY A 93 -5.55 -26.17 5.66
N PHE A 94 -6.30 -25.07 5.84
CA PHE A 94 -6.11 -23.87 5.04
C PHE A 94 -4.66 -23.36 5.16
N ARG A 95 -4.05 -23.10 4.01
CA ARG A 95 -2.74 -22.48 3.89
C ARG A 95 -2.81 -21.38 2.85
N VAL A 96 -2.08 -20.31 3.09
CA VAL A 96 -1.92 -19.25 2.11
C VAL A 96 -1.13 -19.81 0.93
N ILE A 97 -1.67 -19.66 -0.28
CA ILE A 97 -1.06 -20.11 -1.53
C ILE A 97 -0.76 -18.90 -2.43
N PRO A 98 0.33 -18.94 -3.22
CA PRO A 98 0.61 -17.92 -4.23
C PRO A 98 -0.54 -17.77 -5.22
N GLY A 99 -0.81 -16.55 -5.68
CA GLY A 99 -1.88 -16.24 -6.62
C GLY A 99 -3.25 -16.00 -5.98
N MET A 100 -3.38 -16.12 -4.67
CA MET A 100 -4.61 -15.73 -3.97
C MET A 100 -4.77 -14.20 -3.98
N PRO A 101 -5.94 -13.68 -4.38
CA PRO A 101 -6.18 -12.24 -4.36
C PRO A 101 -6.26 -11.73 -2.93
N VAL A 102 -5.55 -10.64 -2.67
CA VAL A 102 -5.48 -9.99 -1.36
C VAL A 102 -5.52 -8.48 -1.53
N THR A 103 -6.09 -7.82 -0.53
CA THR A 103 -6.02 -6.37 -0.37
C THR A 103 -5.07 -6.04 0.78
N ALA A 104 -4.06 -5.21 0.52
CA ALA A 104 -3.06 -4.81 1.50
C ALA A 104 -3.24 -3.35 1.91
N ASP A 105 -3.62 -3.13 3.17
CA ASP A 105 -3.78 -1.80 3.75
C ASP A 105 -2.51 -1.42 4.51
N ILE A 106 -1.72 -0.51 3.95
CA ILE A 106 -0.49 -0.01 4.56
C ILE A 106 -0.83 1.14 5.51
N LYS A 107 -0.45 0.99 6.78
CA LYS A 107 -0.68 2.02 7.81
C LYS A 107 0.41 3.10 7.73
N VAL A 108 0.16 4.13 6.93
CA VAL A 108 1.09 5.25 6.73
C VAL A 108 0.82 6.43 7.68
N GLY A 109 1.86 6.85 8.41
CA GLY A 109 1.86 8.08 9.21
C GLY A 109 0.79 8.20 10.30
N LYS A 110 0.77 9.37 10.96
CA LYS A 110 -0.29 9.79 11.90
C LYS A 110 -0.71 11.21 11.53
N ARG A 111 -1.70 11.38 10.64
CA ARG A 111 -2.28 12.71 10.41
C ARG A 111 -3.30 13.00 11.51
N THR A 112 -2.96 13.86 12.45
CA THR A 112 -3.94 14.40 13.40
C THR A 112 -4.91 15.31 12.67
N VAL A 113 -6.22 15.16 12.94
CA VAL A 113 -7.27 16.06 12.40
C VAL A 113 -6.94 17.54 12.68
N LEU A 114 -6.25 17.82 13.80
CA LEU A 114 -5.76 19.15 14.17
C LEU A 114 -4.86 19.82 13.11
N SER A 115 -4.08 19.04 12.36
CA SER A 115 -3.19 19.57 11.31
C SER A 115 -3.95 20.16 10.12
N TYR A 116 -5.16 19.65 9.84
CA TYR A 116 -6.04 20.24 8.81
C TYR A 116 -6.65 21.58 9.24
N LEU A 117 -6.87 21.76 10.56
CA LEU A 117 -7.40 23.02 11.10
C LEU A 117 -6.32 24.12 11.14
N LEU A 118 -5.08 23.76 11.51
CA LEU A 118 -3.97 24.72 11.65
C LEU A 118 -3.33 25.13 10.31
N GLY A 119 -3.38 24.28 9.28
CA GLY A 119 -2.79 24.57 7.96
C GLY A 119 -3.48 25.70 7.19
N ARG A 120 -4.67 26.14 7.60
CA ARG A 120 -5.41 27.23 6.95
C ARG A 120 -5.16 28.61 7.57
N MET A 121 -4.41 28.68 8.68
CA MET A 121 -4.24 29.91 9.48
C MET A 121 -2.85 30.58 9.32
N MET A 122 -2.01 30.14 8.38
CA MET A 122 -0.79 30.90 8.03
C MET A 122 -0.58 30.99 6.52
N PRO A 123 -1.26 31.95 5.89
CA PRO A 123 -0.60 32.84 4.96
C PRO A 123 -0.66 34.29 5.49
N LEU A 124 0.37 35.09 5.20
CA LEU A 124 0.49 36.54 5.46
C LEU A 124 1.11 36.93 6.81
N ALA A 125 2.43 36.83 6.93
CA ALA A 125 3.15 37.65 7.92
C ALA A 125 4.52 38.18 7.46
N GLN A 126 4.87 38.11 6.17
CA GLN A 126 6.23 38.50 5.73
C GLN A 126 6.35 39.38 4.47
N GLU A 127 5.28 40.02 3.99
CA GLU A 127 5.38 40.99 2.88
C GLU A 127 5.30 42.47 3.33
N GLY A 128 5.49 42.76 4.62
CA GLY A 128 5.40 44.12 5.17
C GLY A 128 6.73 44.87 5.38
N MET A 129 7.90 44.31 5.04
CA MET A 129 9.20 44.92 5.42
C MET A 129 10.23 45.12 4.29
N ARG A 130 9.83 44.98 3.03
CA ARG A 130 10.57 45.49 1.86
C ARG A 130 9.49 45.95 0.88
N GLU A 131 9.35 47.22 0.53
CA GLU A 131 10.28 48.22 -0.02
C GLU A 131 9.73 49.65 0.28
N PRO A 132 10.31 50.78 -0.17
CA PRO A 132 11.64 51.06 -0.76
C PRO A 132 12.56 51.92 0.13
#